data_AF-A0A6I7HHY7-F1
#
_entry.id   AF-A0A6I7HHY7-F1
#
_cell.length_a   1.000
_cell.length_b   1.000
_cell.length_c   1.000
_cell.angle_alpha   90.00
_cell.angle_beta   90.00
_cell.angle_gamma   90.00
#
_symmetry.space_group_name_H-M   'P 1'
#
loop_
_entity.id
_entity.type
_entity.pdbx_description
1 polymer ?
#
loop_
_entity_poly.entity_id
_entity_poly.type
_entity_poly.pdbx_seq_one_letter_code
_entity_poly.pdbx_strand_id
1 'polypeptide(L)'
;MDEADEFDISVFGLWPPGGAGAEPAEAPRVRRAVGRLFLELKSADRPSPVDEFQMLLNDLTAEMRDQFELFRRLRASAEALISGEDEAAAKAARADAKAATDAMALLVRTLEKIDGLQRQIVRDREAAELEAEEEGGDAAIRAELRAIIEAQADARARRLLQSWTAARDGAPATAGERPGDPGEPESAPGAESG
;
A
#
# COMPACT_ATOMS: atom_id res chain seq x y z
N MET A 1 27.93 12.93 -23.19
CA MET A 1 27.04 14.10 -23.07
C MET A 1 25.69 13.49 -22.86
N ASP A 2 25.26 13.48 -21.60
CA ASP A 2 24.02 12.83 -21.15
C ASP A 2 22.84 13.55 -21.77
N GLU A 3 22.13 12.84 -22.64
CA GLU A 3 20.79 13.22 -23.07
C GLU A 3 19.85 12.59 -22.03
N ALA A 4 19.68 13.33 -20.94
CA ALA A 4 18.82 12.93 -19.83
C ALA A 4 17.40 12.65 -20.34
N ASP A 5 16.86 11.50 -19.93
CA ASP A 5 15.48 11.08 -20.14
C ASP A 5 14.50 12.26 -20.05
N GLU A 6 13.85 12.56 -21.17
CA GLU A 6 12.80 13.55 -21.23
C GLU A 6 11.62 13.07 -20.36
N PHE A 7 11.50 13.67 -19.18
CA PHE A 7 10.56 13.28 -18.15
C PHE A 7 9.14 13.73 -18.54
N ASP A 8 8.32 12.80 -19.02
CA ASP A 8 6.94 13.08 -19.43
C ASP A 8 6.01 13.21 -18.20
N ILE A 9 5.71 14.46 -17.84
CA ILE A 9 4.81 14.85 -16.74
C ILE A 9 3.34 14.47 -17.01
N SER A 10 2.96 14.13 -18.25
CA SER A 10 1.58 13.72 -18.56
C SER A 10 1.20 12.37 -17.94
N VAL A 11 2.19 11.53 -17.60
CA VAL A 11 2.00 10.29 -16.82
C VAL A 11 1.59 10.57 -15.37
N PHE A 12 1.89 11.77 -14.85
CA PHE A 12 1.52 12.21 -13.49
C PHE A 12 0.28 13.13 -13.46
N GLY A 13 -0.52 13.12 -14.52
CA GLY A 13 -1.84 13.78 -14.55
C GLY A 13 -2.93 12.98 -13.83
N LEU A 14 -3.89 13.68 -13.24
CA LEU A 14 -5.05 13.15 -12.53
C LEU A 14 -5.68 11.94 -13.22
N TRP A 15 -5.71 10.81 -12.50
CA TRP A 15 -6.34 9.57 -12.92
C TRP A 15 -7.82 9.82 -13.27
N PRO A 16 -8.30 9.47 -14.48
CA PRO A 16 -9.72 9.61 -14.79
C PRO A 16 -10.53 8.64 -13.91
N PRO A 17 -11.68 9.07 -13.35
CA PRO A 17 -12.55 8.17 -12.62
C PRO A 17 -13.27 7.27 -13.64
N GLY A 18 -12.68 6.10 -13.90
CA GLY A 18 -13.28 5.07 -14.74
C GLY A 18 -12.49 4.81 -16.01
N GLY A 19 -11.54 3.88 -15.94
CA GLY A 19 -10.94 3.29 -17.13
C GLY A 19 -12.01 2.55 -17.93
N ALA A 20 -12.25 3.01 -19.15
CA ALA A 20 -13.02 2.28 -20.16
C ALA A 20 -12.20 1.07 -20.64
N GLY A 21 -12.24 -0.01 -19.86
CA GLY A 21 -11.76 -1.34 -20.25
C GLY A 21 -12.97 -2.21 -20.63
N ALA A 22 -12.92 -2.78 -21.83
CA ALA A 22 -13.96 -3.63 -22.42
C ALA A 22 -14.59 -4.63 -21.43
N GLU A 23 -15.92 -4.71 -21.40
CA GLU A 23 -16.68 -5.66 -20.57
C GLU A 23 -16.31 -7.10 -20.94
N PRO A 24 -15.66 -7.88 -20.05
CA PRO A 24 -15.68 -9.31 -20.18
C PRO A 24 -17.07 -9.78 -19.71
N ALA A 25 -17.67 -10.70 -20.46
CA ALA A 25 -18.91 -11.36 -20.07
C ALA A 25 -18.66 -12.24 -18.82
N GLU A 26 -18.59 -11.61 -17.66
CA GLU A 26 -18.28 -12.26 -16.39
C GLU A 26 -19.56 -12.63 -15.65
N ALA A 27 -19.57 -13.88 -15.17
CA ALA A 27 -20.66 -14.44 -14.40
C ALA A 27 -21.10 -13.49 -13.26
N PRO A 28 -22.40 -13.38 -12.94
CA PRO A 28 -22.96 -12.41 -11.98
C PRO A 28 -22.36 -12.49 -10.57
N ARG A 29 -21.63 -13.57 -10.25
CA ARG A 29 -20.87 -13.73 -9.01
C ARG A 29 -19.57 -12.91 -8.99
N VAL A 30 -18.85 -12.80 -10.10
CA VAL A 30 -17.60 -12.02 -10.21
C VAL A 30 -17.92 -10.53 -10.17
N ARG A 31 -18.94 -10.08 -10.91
CA ARG A 31 -19.43 -8.68 -10.87
C ARG A 31 -19.84 -8.24 -9.47
N ARG A 32 -20.45 -9.15 -8.68
CA ARG A 32 -20.85 -8.88 -7.28
C ARG A 32 -19.67 -8.97 -6.29
N ALA A 33 -18.62 -9.73 -6.61
CA ALA A 33 -17.39 -9.77 -5.82
C ALA A 33 -16.58 -8.48 -6.06
N VAL A 34 -16.36 -8.11 -7.33
CA VAL A 34 -15.72 -6.85 -7.74
C VAL A 34 -16.50 -5.64 -7.23
N GLY A 35 -17.83 -5.65 -7.32
CA GLY A 35 -18.66 -4.58 -6.77
C GLY A 35 -18.57 -4.45 -5.25
N ARG A 36 -18.34 -5.55 -4.52
CA ARG A 36 -18.10 -5.50 -3.06
C ARG A 36 -16.71 -4.98 -2.73
N LEU A 37 -15.68 -5.47 -3.41
CA LEU A 37 -14.30 -4.94 -3.30
C LEU A 37 -14.24 -3.44 -3.60
N PHE A 38 -14.95 -2.98 -4.63
CA PHE A 38 -14.99 -1.56 -5.00
C PHE A 38 -15.74 -0.71 -3.98
N LEU A 39 -16.81 -1.25 -3.36
CA LEU A 39 -17.51 -0.58 -2.27
C LEU A 39 -16.69 -0.55 -0.98
N GLU A 40 -15.97 -1.62 -0.66
CA GLU A 40 -15.03 -1.68 0.47
C GLU A 40 -13.90 -0.65 0.30
N LEU A 41 -13.35 -0.51 -0.92
CA LEU A 41 -12.36 0.49 -1.28
C LEU A 41 -12.89 1.93 -1.14
N LYS A 42 -14.18 2.17 -1.45
CA LYS A 42 -14.82 3.48 -1.26
C LYS A 42 -15.19 3.79 0.19
N SER A 43 -15.46 2.79 1.02
CA SER A 43 -15.60 3.00 2.47
C SER A 43 -14.28 3.28 3.16
N ALA A 44 -13.14 2.89 2.56
CA ALA A 44 -11.80 3.28 2.97
C ALA A 44 -11.45 4.75 2.60
N ASP A 45 -12.30 5.43 1.83
CA ASP A 45 -12.08 6.80 1.33
C ASP A 45 -12.48 7.89 2.36
N ARG A 46 -12.96 7.48 3.56
CA ARG A 46 -13.05 8.41 4.69
C ARG A 46 -11.71 8.45 5.41
N PRO A 47 -11.13 9.65 5.62
CA PRO A 47 -9.90 9.76 6.40
C PRO A 47 -10.13 9.13 7.77
N SER A 48 -9.15 8.36 8.25
CA SER A 48 -9.20 7.85 9.61
C SER A 48 -9.20 9.03 10.59
N PRO A 49 -9.69 8.86 11.84
CA PRO A 49 -9.62 9.92 12.85
C PRO A 49 -8.19 10.47 13.05
N VAL A 50 -7.18 9.62 12.83
CA VAL A 50 -5.76 10.00 12.89
C VAL A 50 -5.36 10.87 11.68
N ASP A 51 -5.87 10.57 10.48
CA ASP A 51 -5.65 11.39 9.28
C ASP A 51 -6.33 12.76 9.42
N GLU A 52 -7.57 12.80 9.91
CA GLU A 52 -8.30 14.05 10.19
C GLU A 52 -7.54 14.91 11.21
N PHE A 53 -6.99 14.28 12.25
CA PHE A 53 -6.17 14.99 13.24
C PHE A 53 -4.86 15.50 12.65
N GLN A 54 -4.18 14.74 11.78
CA GLN A 54 -2.99 15.22 11.07
C GLN A 54 -3.29 16.42 10.17
N MET A 55 -4.41 16.39 9.45
CA MET A 55 -4.86 17.53 8.65
C MET A 55 -5.09 18.77 9.52
N LEU A 56 -5.78 18.61 10.66
CA LEU A 56 -5.97 19.70 11.61
C LEU A 56 -4.64 20.28 12.15
N LEU A 57 -3.66 19.43 12.47
CA LEU A 57 -2.34 19.88 12.91
C LEU A 57 -1.60 20.67 11.81
N ASN A 58 -1.79 20.30 10.54
CA ASN A 58 -1.24 21.06 9.41
C ASN A 58 -1.91 22.41 9.25
N ASP A 59 -3.24 22.47 9.35
CA ASP A 59 -4.01 23.72 9.27
C ASP A 59 -3.61 24.67 10.40
N LEU A 60 -3.51 24.15 11.63
CA LEU A 60 -3.02 24.91 12.78
C LEU A 60 -1.58 25.40 12.56
N THR A 61 -0.72 24.58 11.97
CA THR A 61 0.66 24.99 11.66
C THR A 61 0.69 26.13 10.63
N ALA A 62 -0.18 26.10 9.62
CA ALA A 62 -0.28 27.17 8.64
C ALA A 62 -0.77 28.47 9.29
N GLU A 63 -1.86 28.40 10.06
CA GLU A 63 -2.43 29.54 10.78
C GLU A 63 -1.42 30.16 11.77
N MET A 64 -0.67 29.34 12.52
CA MET A 64 0.35 29.84 13.45
C MET A 64 1.50 30.56 12.72
N ARG A 65 1.85 30.18 11.47
CA ARG A 65 2.84 30.93 10.66
C ARG A 65 2.30 32.29 10.25
N ASP A 66 1.04 32.38 9.86
CA ASP A 66 0.41 33.64 9.50
C ASP A 66 0.32 34.59 10.70
N GLN A 67 -0.02 34.06 11.88
CA GLN A 67 0.01 34.80 13.14
C GLN A 67 1.43 35.24 13.52
N PHE A 68 2.44 34.39 13.30
CA PHE A 68 3.83 34.74 13.55
C PHE A 68 4.27 35.94 12.68
N GLU A 69 3.92 35.93 11.38
CA GLU A 69 4.18 37.06 10.49
C GLU A 69 3.41 38.33 10.89
N LEU A 70 2.18 38.20 11.38
CA LEU A 70 1.43 39.32 11.95
C LEU A 70 2.18 39.93 13.15
N PHE A 71 2.57 39.13 14.14
CA PHE A 71 3.30 39.64 15.31
C PHE A 71 4.67 40.19 14.96
N ARG A 72 5.36 39.61 13.96
CA ARG A 72 6.62 40.15 13.44
C ARG A 72 6.44 41.57 12.88
N ARG A 73 5.37 41.80 12.11
CA ARG A 73 5.02 43.13 11.58
C ARG A 73 4.61 44.10 12.69
N LEU A 74 3.80 43.65 13.66
CA LEU A 74 3.40 44.45 14.81
C LEU A 74 4.62 44.92 15.61
N ARG A 75 5.57 44.01 15.90
CA ARG A 75 6.81 44.35 16.59
C ARG A 75 7.61 45.41 15.83
N ALA A 76 7.79 45.25 14.52
CA ALA A 76 8.51 46.22 13.69
C ALA A 76 7.84 47.60 13.68
N SER A 77 6.51 47.64 13.62
CA SER A 77 5.75 48.90 13.68
C SER A 77 5.87 49.60 15.03
N ALA A 78 5.82 48.84 16.13
CA ALA A 78 6.02 49.36 17.47
C ALA A 78 7.44 49.89 17.65
N GLU A 79 8.46 49.16 17.18
CA GLU A 79 9.85 49.59 17.23
C GLU A 79 10.09 50.92 16.50
N ALA A 80 9.42 51.14 15.36
CA ALA A 80 9.51 52.42 14.63
C ALA A 80 8.96 53.62 15.43
N LEU A 81 7.99 53.40 16.31
CA LEU A 81 7.38 54.44 17.14
C LEU A 81 8.22 54.80 18.38
N ILE A 82 9.19 53.95 18.77
CA ILE A 82 10.03 54.18 19.96
C ILE A 82 10.96 55.39 19.79
N SER A 83 11.36 55.70 18.56
CA SER A 83 12.27 56.83 18.25
C SER A 83 11.57 58.19 18.12
N GLY A 84 10.26 58.27 18.38
CA GLY A 84 9.51 59.53 18.36
C GLY A 84 9.82 60.47 19.53
N GLU A 85 9.41 61.73 19.40
CA GLU A 85 9.58 62.76 20.46
C GLU A 85 8.61 62.58 21.64
N ASP A 86 7.51 61.84 21.46
CA ASP A 86 6.52 61.60 22.52
C ASP A 86 6.93 60.41 23.42
N GLU A 87 7.34 60.72 24.65
CA GLU A 87 7.77 59.75 25.65
C GLU A 87 6.65 58.79 26.08
N ALA A 88 5.41 59.26 26.14
CA ALA A 88 4.26 58.42 26.49
C ALA A 88 3.97 57.41 25.37
N ALA A 89 4.00 57.87 24.11
CA ALA A 89 3.88 57.00 22.94
C ALA A 89 5.03 56.00 22.86
N ALA A 90 6.28 56.44 23.10
CA ALA A 90 7.44 55.56 23.10
C ALA A 90 7.39 54.51 24.22
N LYS A 91 6.76 54.82 25.37
CA LYS A 91 6.54 53.84 26.44
C LYS A 91 5.50 52.79 26.06
N ALA A 92 4.38 53.20 25.46
CA ALA A 92 3.37 52.28 24.94
C ALA A 92 3.96 51.36 23.86
N ALA A 93 4.72 51.92 22.92
CA ALA A 93 5.38 51.17 21.85
C ALA A 93 6.37 50.11 22.37
N ARG A 94 7.13 50.40 23.44
CA ARG A 94 8.00 49.39 24.09
C ARG A 94 7.20 48.24 24.70
N ALA A 95 6.04 48.53 25.29
CA ALA A 95 5.16 47.50 25.85
C ALA A 95 4.58 46.62 24.73
N ASP A 96 4.15 47.21 23.62
CA ASP A 96 3.62 46.48 22.47
C ASP A 96 4.69 45.61 21.80
N ALA A 97 5.90 46.14 21.60
CA ALA A 97 7.03 45.37 21.07
C ALA A 97 7.38 44.17 21.96
N LYS A 98 7.30 44.34 23.29
CA LYS A 98 7.48 43.25 24.25
C LYS A 98 6.36 42.22 24.16
N ALA A 99 5.10 42.66 24.15
CA ALA A 99 3.95 41.77 24.06
C ALA A 99 3.99 40.93 22.75
N ALA A 100 4.35 41.56 21.63
CA ALA A 100 4.54 40.86 20.36
C ALA A 100 5.68 39.82 20.44
N THR A 101 6.79 40.16 21.11
CA THR A 101 7.91 39.22 21.30
C THR A 101 7.51 38.02 22.17
N ASP A 102 6.80 38.27 23.27
CA ASP A 102 6.32 37.21 24.17
C ASP A 102 5.30 36.29 23.45
N ALA A 103 4.43 36.86 22.60
CA ALA A 103 3.51 36.10 21.76
C ALA A 103 4.24 35.25 20.72
N MET A 104 5.26 35.79 20.04
CA MET A 104 6.10 35.03 19.10
C MET A 104 6.78 33.84 19.78
N ALA A 105 7.29 34.00 21.00
CA ALA A 105 7.90 32.91 21.76
C ALA A 105 6.89 31.80 22.12
N LEU A 106 5.65 32.19 22.45
CA LEU A 106 4.56 31.24 22.69
C LEU A 106 4.18 30.46 21.43
N LEU A 107 4.12 31.13 20.28
CA LEU A 107 3.85 30.49 18.99
C LEU A 107 4.93 29.46 18.63
N VAL A 108 6.21 29.81 18.78
CA VAL A 108 7.32 28.87 18.52
C VAL A 108 7.21 27.63 19.41
N ARG A 109 6.98 27.79 20.71
CA ARG A 109 6.77 26.67 21.64
C ARG A 109 5.57 25.80 21.24
N THR A 110 4.53 26.41 20.68
CA THR A 110 3.32 25.69 20.25
C THR A 110 3.61 24.90 18.98
N LEU A 111 4.34 25.47 18.02
CA LEU A 111 4.81 24.80 16.82
C LEU A 111 5.72 23.61 17.14
N GLU A 112 6.63 23.75 18.11
CA GLU A 112 7.48 22.65 18.59
C GLU A 112 6.64 21.47 19.14
N LYS A 113 5.56 21.77 19.87
CA LYS A 113 4.64 20.74 20.37
C LYS A 113 3.88 20.06 19.23
N ILE A 114 3.43 20.82 18.23
CA ILE A 114 2.75 20.27 17.06
C ILE A 114 3.70 19.35 16.27
N ASP A 115 4.94 19.76 16.02
CA ASP A 115 5.97 18.92 15.37
C ASP A 115 6.18 17.61 16.16
N GLY A 116 6.29 17.70 17.49
CA GLY A 116 6.39 16.53 18.37
C GLY A 116 5.21 15.58 18.22
N LEU A 117 3.98 16.09 18.17
CA LEU A 117 2.77 15.28 17.96
C LEU A 117 2.76 14.62 16.57
N GLN A 118 3.15 15.34 15.53
CA GLN A 118 3.21 14.79 14.17
C GLN A 118 4.22 13.64 14.06
N ARG A 119 5.42 13.81 14.67
CA ARG A 119 6.41 12.73 14.77
C ARG A 119 5.89 11.54 15.56
N GLN A 120 5.13 11.78 16.63
CA GLN A 120 4.52 10.70 17.40
C GLN A 120 3.55 9.89 16.55
N ILE A 121 2.68 10.54 15.78
CA ILE A 121 1.71 9.83 14.94
C ILE A 121 2.41 8.96 13.89
N VAL A 122 3.51 9.45 13.28
CA VAL A 122 4.30 8.65 12.33
C VAL A 122 4.85 7.39 13.02
N ARG A 123 5.45 7.54 14.21
CA ARG A 123 5.95 6.39 14.98
C ARG A 123 4.84 5.43 15.40
N ASP A 124 3.67 5.94 15.76
CA ASP A 124 2.53 5.12 16.16
C ASP A 124 2.00 4.30 14.97
N ARG A 125 2.02 4.85 13.75
CA ARG A 125 1.69 4.10 12.53
C ARG A 125 2.72 3.01 12.24
N GLU A 126 4.00 3.33 12.30
CA GLU A 126 5.08 2.35 12.11
C GLU A 126 4.98 1.21 13.14
N ALA A 127 4.70 1.54 14.40
CA ALA A 127 4.50 0.54 15.45
C ALA A 127 3.28 -0.35 15.19
N ALA A 128 2.15 0.24 14.79
CA ALA A 128 0.94 -0.52 14.48
C ALA A 128 1.11 -1.43 13.26
N GLU A 129 1.89 -1.02 12.25
CA GLU A 129 2.24 -1.86 11.10
C GLU A 129 3.10 -3.06 11.53
N LEU A 130 4.12 -2.84 12.36
CA LEU A 130 4.96 -3.91 12.91
C LEU A 130 4.14 -4.87 13.79
N GLU A 131 3.26 -4.36 14.66
CA GLU A 131 2.36 -5.19 15.47
C GLU A 131 1.41 -6.02 14.59
N ALA A 132 0.89 -5.47 13.50
CA ALA A 132 0.04 -6.20 12.56
C ALA A 132 0.80 -7.31 11.80
N GLU A 133 2.08 -7.08 11.47
CA GLU A 133 2.96 -8.10 10.91
C GLU A 133 3.24 -9.23 11.91
N GLU A 134 3.45 -8.89 13.19
CA GLU A 134 3.72 -9.83 14.28
C GLU A 134 2.48 -10.62 14.73
N GLU A 135 1.30 -10.00 14.81
CA GLU A 135 0.04 -10.63 15.28
C GLU A 135 -0.65 -11.55 14.25
N GLY A 136 -0.10 -11.67 13.03
CA GLY A 136 -0.40 -12.84 12.20
C GLY A 136 -1.70 -12.79 11.39
N GLY A 137 -2.18 -11.60 11.02
CA GLY A 137 -3.16 -11.47 9.91
C GLY A 137 -2.67 -12.18 8.65
N ASP A 138 -1.36 -12.15 8.43
CA ASP A 138 -0.70 -12.82 7.31
C ASP A 138 -0.68 -14.35 7.46
N ALA A 139 -0.71 -14.90 8.68
CA ALA A 139 -0.69 -16.35 8.90
C ALA A 139 -2.02 -17.02 8.50
N ALA A 140 -3.15 -16.42 8.87
CA ALA A 140 -4.47 -16.93 8.51
C ALA A 140 -4.73 -16.84 6.99
N ILE A 141 -4.37 -15.70 6.38
CA ILE A 141 -4.49 -15.48 4.93
C ILE A 141 -3.59 -16.46 4.16
N ARG A 142 -2.35 -16.69 4.61
CA ARG A 142 -1.44 -17.69 4.01
C ARG A 142 -1.97 -19.12 4.15
N ALA A 143 -2.60 -19.45 5.27
CA ALA A 143 -3.20 -20.78 5.48
C ALA A 143 -4.40 -21.01 4.55
N GLU A 144 -5.28 -20.02 4.41
CA GLU A 144 -6.43 -20.09 3.49
C GLU A 144 -5.97 -20.17 2.03
N LEU A 145 -5.00 -19.35 1.62
CA LEU A 145 -4.41 -19.40 0.29
C LEU A 145 -3.79 -20.77 -0.01
N ARG A 146 -3.08 -21.36 0.97
CA ARG A 146 -2.51 -22.70 0.83
C ARG A 146 -3.59 -23.76 0.62
N ALA A 147 -4.68 -23.71 1.39
CA ALA A 147 -5.79 -24.64 1.24
C ALA A 147 -6.45 -24.55 -0.15
N ILE A 148 -6.60 -23.34 -0.71
CA ILE A 148 -7.12 -23.14 -2.07
C ILE A 148 -6.18 -23.76 -3.11
N ILE A 149 -4.87 -23.51 -2.98
CA ILE A 149 -3.86 -24.06 -3.89
C ILE A 149 -3.88 -25.60 -3.86
N GLU A 150 -3.91 -26.20 -2.67
CA GLU A 150 -3.98 -27.65 -2.50
C GLU A 150 -5.25 -28.24 -3.12
N ALA A 151 -6.41 -27.63 -2.88
CA ALA A 151 -7.67 -28.08 -3.47
C ALA A 151 -7.66 -28.02 -5.01
N GLN A 152 -7.06 -26.97 -5.58
CA GLN A 152 -6.91 -26.85 -7.03
C GLN A 152 -5.92 -27.85 -7.61
N ALA A 153 -4.80 -28.09 -6.92
CA ALA A 153 -3.81 -29.09 -7.30
C ALA A 153 -4.43 -30.50 -7.30
N ASP A 154 -5.18 -30.85 -6.26
CA ASP A 154 -5.91 -32.11 -6.16
C ASP A 154 -6.95 -32.28 -7.26
N ALA A 155 -7.75 -31.25 -7.52
CA ALA A 155 -8.73 -31.28 -8.59
C ALA A 155 -8.06 -31.49 -9.96
N ARG A 156 -6.92 -30.85 -10.20
CA ARG A 156 -6.13 -31.02 -11.43
C ARG A 156 -5.52 -32.42 -11.51
N ALA A 157 -4.95 -32.94 -10.43
CA ALA A 157 -4.38 -34.28 -10.37
C ALA A 157 -5.44 -35.36 -10.63
N ARG A 158 -6.63 -35.23 -10.04
CA ARG A 158 -7.76 -36.15 -10.29
C ARG A 158 -8.17 -36.15 -11.76
N ARG A 159 -8.25 -34.98 -12.40
CA ARG A 159 -8.57 -34.88 -13.84
C ARG A 159 -7.50 -35.56 -14.70
N LEU A 160 -6.22 -35.34 -14.41
CA LEU A 160 -5.11 -35.96 -15.13
C LEU A 160 -5.12 -37.49 -14.96
N LEU A 161 -5.37 -37.98 -13.74
CA LEU A 161 -5.48 -39.41 -13.47
C LEU A 161 -6.65 -40.02 -14.24
N GLN A 162 -7.82 -39.39 -14.21
CA GLN A 162 -9.00 -39.84 -14.96
C GLN A 162 -8.74 -39.88 -16.47
N SER A 163 -8.05 -38.87 -17.03
CA SER A 163 -7.68 -38.88 -18.45
C SER A 163 -6.68 -39.99 -18.78
N TRP A 164 -5.74 -40.27 -17.87
CA TRP A 164 -4.75 -41.33 -18.06
C TRP A 164 -5.39 -42.72 -17.97
N THR A 165 -6.29 -42.96 -17.01
CA THR A 165 -7.04 -44.21 -16.91
C THR A 165 -7.96 -44.40 -18.11
N ALA A 166 -8.65 -43.36 -18.57
CA ALA A 166 -9.50 -43.44 -19.76
C ALA A 166 -8.69 -43.73 -21.04
N ALA A 167 -7.48 -43.17 -21.16
CA ALA A 167 -6.58 -43.48 -22.27
C ALA A 167 -6.06 -44.92 -22.21
N ARG A 168 -5.83 -45.47 -21.01
CA ARG A 168 -5.42 -46.86 -20.81
C ARG A 168 -6.55 -47.85 -21.10
N ASP A 169 -7.74 -47.56 -20.61
CA ASP A 169 -8.91 -48.45 -20.72
C ASP A 169 -9.63 -48.29 -22.09
N GLY A 170 -9.40 -47.17 -22.78
CA GLY A 170 -9.84 -46.91 -24.16
C GLY A 170 -8.86 -47.35 -25.25
N ALA A 171 -7.71 -47.93 -24.88
CA ALA A 171 -6.85 -48.60 -25.84
C ALA A 171 -7.54 -49.91 -26.29
N PRO A 172 -7.91 -50.09 -27.57
CA PRO A 172 -8.45 -51.36 -28.02
C PRO A 172 -7.40 -52.44 -27.77
N ALA A 173 -7.80 -53.50 -27.07
CA ALA A 173 -7.04 -54.73 -27.02
C ALA A 173 -6.89 -55.24 -28.46
N THR A 174 -5.74 -54.98 -29.08
CA THR A 174 -5.31 -55.71 -30.26
C THR A 174 -5.00 -57.14 -29.81
N ALA A 175 -6.03 -57.98 -29.77
CA ALA A 175 -5.89 -59.41 -29.77
C ALA A 175 -5.66 -59.88 -31.22
N GLY A 176 -4.62 -60.70 -31.40
CA GLY A 176 -4.15 -61.26 -32.68
C GLY A 176 -2.72 -60.77 -32.95
N GLU A 177 -1.66 -61.56 -32.93
CA GLU A 177 -1.54 -62.97 -33.29
C GLU A 177 -0.34 -63.57 -32.53
N ARG A 178 -0.47 -64.80 -32.05
CA ARG A 178 0.66 -65.64 -31.61
C ARG A 178 0.93 -66.64 -32.73
N PRO A 179 2.01 -66.53 -33.53
CA PRO A 179 2.45 -67.63 -34.38
C PRO A 179 3.25 -68.61 -33.52
N GLY A 180 2.94 -69.89 -33.66
CA GLY A 180 3.32 -70.96 -32.77
C GLY A 180 4.82 -71.30 -32.72
N ASP A 181 5.18 -71.82 -31.56
CA ASP A 181 6.23 -72.82 -31.36
C ASP A 181 5.89 -74.08 -32.19
N PRO A 182 6.87 -74.69 -32.87
CA PRO A 182 7.58 -75.81 -32.24
C PRO A 182 9.08 -75.89 -32.57
N GLY A 183 9.90 -76.16 -31.54
CA GLY A 183 11.06 -77.05 -31.72
C GLY A 183 12.29 -76.72 -30.90
N GLU A 184 12.34 -77.21 -29.65
CA GLU A 184 13.59 -77.65 -29.00
C GLU A 184 14.11 -78.95 -29.68
N PRO A 185 15.41 -79.34 -29.58
CA PRO A 185 16.25 -79.13 -28.41
C PRO A 185 17.77 -78.87 -28.63
N GLU A 186 18.41 -78.51 -27.50
CA GLU A 186 19.78 -78.90 -27.06
C GLU A 186 21.05 -78.28 -27.69
N SER A 187 21.66 -77.31 -26.98
CA SER A 187 23.00 -77.44 -26.37
C SER A 187 23.49 -76.11 -25.80
N ALA A 188 23.82 -76.10 -24.51
CA ALA A 188 24.62 -75.05 -23.85
C ALA A 188 26.13 -75.21 -24.20
N PRO A 189 27.09 -74.43 -23.65
CA PRO A 189 27.02 -73.25 -22.76
C PRO A 189 27.98 -72.09 -23.16
N GLY A 190 27.93 -70.97 -22.42
CA GLY A 190 29.15 -70.19 -22.13
C GLY A 190 29.12 -68.67 -22.34
N ALA A 191 29.23 -67.97 -21.20
CA ALA A 191 30.18 -66.88 -20.93
C ALA A 191 30.11 -65.51 -21.65
N GLU A 192 29.95 -64.49 -20.80
CA GLU A 192 30.78 -63.28 -20.68
C GLU A 192 30.53 -62.02 -21.54
N SER A 193 30.27 -60.94 -20.78
CA SER A 193 30.90 -59.61 -20.84
C SER A 193 30.50 -58.64 -21.96
N GLY A 194 30.03 -57.45 -21.52
CA GLY A 194 29.91 -56.23 -22.31
C GLY A 194 28.76 -55.35 -21.87
#